data_AF-A0A177NWJ6-F1
#
_entry.id   AF-A0A177NWJ6-F1
#
_cell.length_a   1.000
_cell.length_b   1.000
_cell.length_c   1.000
_cell.angle_alpha   90.00
_cell.angle_beta   90.00
_cell.angle_gamma   90.00
#
_symmetry.space_group_name_H-M   'P 1'
#
loop_
_entity.id
_entity.type
_entity.pdbx_description
1 polymer ?
#
loop_
_entity_poly.entity_id
_entity_poly.type
_entity_poly.pdbx_seq_one_letter_code
_entity_poly.pdbx_strand_id
1 'polypeptide(L)'
;MIGGIVMVLTAIWVYQTMMKAKKSNVLMWVAACVVVFFAVEFVAQIFCIEIIDALGGKDIGDSYDRDLASVSDRRTQENPGGFFVNSLCELFPSVAGVLAVAAIRTLVILKEAPTPANLFSGIKEMLISIKDSFKTSSN
;
A
#
# COMPACT_ATOMS: atom_id res chain seq x y z
N MET A 1 -1.24 5.73 -9.87
CA MET A 1 -1.14 4.41 -9.17
C MET A 1 0.25 4.24 -8.55
N ILE A 2 0.43 4.79 -7.35
CA ILE A 2 1.64 4.63 -6.54
C ILE A 2 1.73 3.25 -5.86
N GLY A 3 0.60 2.54 -5.77
CA GLY A 3 0.44 1.28 -5.02
C GLY A 3 1.41 0.17 -5.39
N GLY A 4 1.79 0.03 -6.67
CA GLY A 4 2.75 -1.01 -7.08
C GLY A 4 4.13 -0.85 -6.42
N ILE A 5 4.65 0.38 -6.34
CA ILE A 5 5.94 0.65 -5.68
C ILE A 5 5.79 0.48 -4.16
N VAL A 6 4.69 0.96 -3.58
CA VAL A 6 4.40 0.82 -2.15
C VAL A 6 4.32 -0.64 -1.74
N MET A 7 3.69 -1.49 -2.56
CA MET A 7 3.59 -2.92 -2.35
C MET A 7 4.99 -3.57 -2.33
N VAL A 8 5.85 -3.26 -3.30
CA VAL A 8 7.21 -3.82 -3.36
C VAL A 8 8.02 -3.43 -2.12
N LEU A 9 7.97 -2.15 -1.72
CA LEU A 9 8.63 -1.70 -0.50
C LEU A 9 8.07 -2.41 0.75
N THR A 10 6.76 -2.60 0.81
CA THR A 10 6.10 -3.33 1.91
C THR A 10 6.55 -4.79 1.96
N ALA A 11 6.66 -5.46 0.82
CA ALA A 11 7.13 -6.84 0.73
C ALA A 11 8.60 -6.97 1.20
N ILE A 12 9.48 -6.06 0.76
CA ILE A 12 10.88 -6.02 1.20
C ILE A 12 10.96 -5.76 2.71
N TRP A 13 10.15 -4.83 3.22
CA TRP A 13 10.09 -4.51 4.64
C TRP A 13 9.70 -5.73 5.50
N VAL A 14 8.65 -6.43 5.09
CA VAL A 14 8.16 -7.65 5.74
C VAL A 14 9.23 -8.75 5.68
N TYR A 15 9.84 -8.98 4.51
CA TYR A 15 10.92 -9.95 4.33
C TYR A 15 12.09 -9.69 5.28
N GLN A 16 12.62 -8.47 5.28
CA GLN A 16 13.76 -8.12 6.14
C GLN A 16 13.44 -8.23 7.62
N THR A 17 12.23 -7.86 8.02
CA THR A 17 11.77 -8.04 9.40
C THR A 17 11.83 -9.51 9.80
N MET A 18 11.27 -10.39 8.98
CA MET A 18 11.14 -11.80 9.34
C MET A 18 12.47 -12.53 9.32
N MET A 19 13.37 -12.14 8.41
CA MET A 19 14.76 -12.61 8.42
C MET A 19 15.47 -12.21 9.71
N LYS A 20 15.32 -10.95 10.16
CA LYS A 20 15.88 -10.49 11.44
C LYS A 20 15.27 -11.21 12.64
N ALA A 21 13.96 -11.46 12.62
CA ALA A 21 13.24 -12.18 13.66
C ALA A 21 13.42 -13.72 13.59
N LYS A 22 14.22 -14.23 12.65
CA LYS A 22 14.51 -15.67 12.45
C LYS A 22 13.25 -16.54 12.37
N LYS A 23 12.19 -16.03 11.73
CA LYS A 23 10.93 -16.78 11.56
C LYS A 23 11.09 -17.86 10.49
N SER A 24 10.46 -19.02 10.69
CA SER A 24 10.37 -20.05 9.65
C SER A 24 9.40 -19.62 8.54
N ASN A 25 9.58 -20.18 7.34
CA ASN A 25 8.69 -19.96 6.19
C ASN A 25 8.53 -18.48 5.80
N VAL A 26 9.64 -17.72 5.81
CA VAL A 26 9.66 -16.27 5.52
C VAL A 26 8.91 -15.93 4.23
N LEU A 27 9.17 -16.64 3.13
CA LEU A 27 8.54 -16.35 1.84
C LEU A 27 7.02 -16.57 1.86
N MET A 28 6.52 -17.55 2.62
CA MET A 28 5.08 -17.79 2.77
C MET A 28 4.41 -16.62 3.48
N TRP A 29 5.04 -16.09 4.52
CA TRP A 29 4.54 -14.91 5.22
C TRP A 29 4.61 -13.64 4.38
N VAL A 30 5.66 -13.45 3.58
CA VAL A 30 5.72 -12.34 2.61
C VAL A 30 4.55 -12.44 1.64
N ALA A 31 4.34 -13.61 1.04
CA ALA A 31 3.23 -13.84 0.13
C ALA A 31 1.87 -13.59 0.79
N ALA A 32 1.67 -14.06 2.03
CA ALA A 32 0.45 -13.78 2.79
C ALA A 32 0.24 -12.28 3.03
N CYS A 33 1.27 -11.52 3.39
CA CYS A 33 1.20 -10.08 3.55
C CYS A 33 0.92 -9.35 2.22
N VAL A 34 1.46 -9.83 1.10
CA VAL A 34 1.16 -9.28 -0.23
C VAL A 34 -0.30 -9.51 -0.61
N VAL A 35 -0.84 -10.70 -0.34
CA VAL A 35 -2.27 -10.99 -0.57
C VAL A 35 -3.15 -10.07 0.28
N VAL A 36 -2.81 -9.88 1.56
CA VAL A 36 -3.54 -8.95 2.44
C VAL A 36 -3.47 -7.53 1.91
N PHE A 37 -2.29 -7.07 1.49
CA PHE A 37 -2.09 -5.74 0.93
C PHE A 37 -3.07 -5.49 -0.22
N PHE A 38 -3.09 -6.40 -1.21
CA PHE A 38 -3.99 -6.26 -2.36
C PHE A 38 -5.46 -6.40 -2.01
N ALA A 39 -5.82 -7.28 -1.08
CA ALA A 39 -7.21 -7.43 -0.65
C ALA A 39 -7.72 -6.13 0.01
N VAL A 40 -6.90 -5.50 0.86
CA VAL A 40 -7.25 -4.23 1.52
C VAL A 40 -7.24 -3.09 0.52
N GLU A 41 -6.26 -3.03 -0.39
CA GLU A 41 -6.20 -2.02 -1.45
C GLU A 41 -7.44 -2.09 -2.34
N PHE A 42 -7.88 -3.30 -2.71
CA PHE A 42 -9.10 -3.52 -3.51
C PHE A 42 -10.35 -3.02 -2.79
N VAL A 43 -10.55 -3.39 -1.52
CA VAL A 43 -11.70 -2.93 -0.73
C VAL A 43 -11.68 -1.42 -0.51
N ALA A 44 -10.51 -0.85 -0.22
CA ALA A 44 -10.34 0.58 -0.05
C ALA A 44 -10.61 1.35 -1.35
N GLN A 45 -10.24 0.78 -2.50
CA GLN A 45 -10.55 1.37 -3.81
C GLN A 45 -12.07 1.41 -4.06
N ILE A 46 -12.80 0.34 -3.74
CA ILE A 46 -14.27 0.32 -3.83
C ILE A 46 -14.86 1.40 -2.93
N PHE A 47 -14.42 1.46 -1.67
CA PHE A 47 -14.90 2.47 -0.73
C PHE A 47 -14.65 3.91 -1.20
N CYS A 48 -13.50 4.16 -1.82
CA CYS A 48 -13.19 5.45 -2.43
C CYS A 48 -14.12 5.82 -3.60
N ILE A 49 -14.48 4.83 -4.44
CA ILE A 49 -15.43 5.03 -5.55
C ILE A 49 -16.80 5.42 -4.99
N GLU A 50 -17.30 4.68 -4.00
CA GLU A 50 -18.58 4.96 -3.33
C GLU A 50 -18.63 6.36 -2.70
N ILE A 51 -17.54 6.81 -2.08
CA ILE A 51 -17.46 8.17 -1.53
C ILE A 51 -17.54 9.21 -2.64
N ILE A 52 -16.83 9.00 -3.74
CA ILE A 52 -16.83 9.91 -4.88
C ILE A 52 -18.22 10.00 -5.52
N ASP A 53 -18.91 8.87 -5.66
CA ASP A 53 -20.28 8.80 -6.19
C ASP A 53 -21.29 9.49 -5.26
N ALA A 54 -21.20 9.22 -3.95
CA ALA A 54 -22.08 9.83 -2.95
C ALA A 54 -21.90 11.36 -2.85
N LEU A 55 -20.67 11.87 -3.02
CA LEU A 55 -20.37 13.31 -2.98
C LEU A 55 -20.59 14.00 -4.34
N GLY A 56 -20.48 13.26 -5.44
CA GLY A 56 -20.61 13.76 -6.81
C GLY A 56 -22.06 13.85 -7.31
N GLY A 57 -23.02 13.21 -6.64
CA GLY A 57 -24.45 13.27 -6.97
C GLY A 57 -24.81 12.66 -8.34
N LYS A 58 -23.89 11.91 -8.93
CA LYS A 58 -23.99 11.28 -10.26
C LYS A 58 -23.27 9.95 -10.15
N ASP A 59 -23.92 8.84 -10.54
CA ASP A 59 -23.28 7.51 -10.60
C ASP A 59 -22.05 7.58 -11.53
N ILE A 60 -20.84 7.56 -10.97
CA ILE A 60 -19.59 7.51 -11.74
C ILE A 60 -19.18 6.04 -11.96
N GLY A 61 -19.87 5.07 -11.34
CA GLY A 61 -19.63 3.62 -11.51
C GLY A 61 -19.32 3.16 -12.95
N ASP A 62 -20.04 3.69 -13.95
CA ASP A 62 -19.85 3.36 -15.39
C ASP A 62 -18.71 4.14 -16.07
N SER A 63 -18.25 5.25 -15.50
CA SER A 63 -17.18 6.11 -16.05
C SER A 63 -15.87 6.04 -15.28
N TYR A 64 -15.85 5.29 -14.17
CA TYR A 64 -14.64 4.90 -13.45
C TYR A 64 -13.99 3.66 -14.06
N ASP A 65 -14.72 2.92 -14.90
CA ASP A 65 -14.17 1.91 -15.78
C ASP A 65 -13.22 2.59 -16.77
N ARG A 66 -11.93 2.27 -16.62
CA ARG A 66 -10.92 2.64 -17.59
C ARG A 66 -11.36 2.11 -18.96
N ASP A 67 -11.45 3.00 -19.94
CA ASP A 67 -11.20 2.56 -21.31
C ASP A 67 -9.77 2.02 -21.33
N LEU A 68 -9.63 0.69 -21.46
CA LEU A 68 -8.35 -0.03 -21.43
C LEU A 68 -7.41 0.42 -22.58
N ALA A 69 -7.93 1.16 -23.56
CA ALA A 69 -7.18 1.76 -24.65
C ALA A 69 -6.69 3.20 -24.37
N SER A 70 -7.13 3.84 -23.28
CA SER A 70 -6.79 5.22 -22.96
C SER A 70 -5.66 5.34 -21.93
N VAL A 71 -4.56 5.99 -22.33
CA VAL A 71 -3.46 6.43 -21.44
C VAL A 71 -3.60 7.95 -21.25
N SER A 72 -4.77 8.42 -20.80
CA SER A 72 -4.98 9.83 -20.47
C SER A 72 -5.29 9.99 -18.99
N ASP A 73 -4.86 11.14 -18.46
CA ASP A 73 -4.99 11.50 -17.06
C ASP A 73 -6.47 11.59 -16.65
N ARG A 74 -6.79 11.23 -15.40
CA ARG A 74 -8.18 11.22 -14.89
C ARG A 74 -8.74 12.65 -14.91
N ARG A 75 -9.40 13.05 -16.01
CA ARG A 75 -10.19 14.29 -16.04
C ARG A 75 -11.53 14.07 -15.33
N THR A 76 -11.48 13.94 -14.01
CA THR A 76 -12.66 14.13 -13.17
C THR A 76 -12.87 15.63 -13.03
N GLN A 77 -14.04 16.08 -13.46
CA GLN A 77 -14.43 17.47 -13.71
C GLN A 77 -14.31 18.39 -12.48
N GLU A 78 -13.82 19.60 -12.77
CA GLU A 78 -14.06 20.95 -12.22
C GLU A 78 -15.04 21.15 -11.03
N ASN A 79 -14.89 20.42 -9.92
CA ASN A 79 -15.53 20.79 -8.66
C ASN A 79 -14.46 21.09 -7.58
N PRO A 80 -14.55 22.19 -6.82
CA PRO A 80 -13.53 22.57 -5.82
C PRO A 80 -13.26 21.50 -4.75
N GLY A 81 -14.23 20.60 -4.49
CA GLY A 81 -14.08 19.44 -3.61
C GLY A 81 -13.46 18.20 -4.28
N GLY A 82 -13.44 18.13 -5.61
CA GLY A 82 -13.02 16.95 -6.37
C GLY A 82 -11.51 16.70 -6.35
N PHE A 83 -10.68 17.75 -6.28
CA PHE A 83 -9.23 17.61 -6.24
C PHE A 83 -8.74 16.89 -4.97
N PHE A 84 -9.21 17.33 -3.79
CA PHE A 84 -8.80 16.73 -2.51
C PHE A 84 -9.29 15.29 -2.37
N VAL A 85 -10.54 15.01 -2.74
CA VAL A 85 -11.11 13.66 -2.65
C VAL A 85 -10.40 12.71 -3.63
N ASN A 86 -10.11 13.15 -4.85
CA ASN A 86 -9.37 12.32 -5.82
C ASN A 86 -7.93 12.02 -5.37
N SER A 87 -7.19 13.02 -4.90
CA SER A 87 -5.82 12.80 -4.41
C SER A 87 -5.79 11.91 -3.17
N LEU A 88 -6.75 12.08 -2.26
CA LEU A 88 -6.88 11.21 -1.09
C LEU A 88 -7.20 9.77 -1.52
N CYS A 89 -8.15 9.60 -2.45
CA CYS A 89 -8.57 8.29 -2.96
C CYS A 89 -7.50 7.59 -3.81
N GLU A 90 -6.48 8.30 -4.30
CA GLU A 90 -5.32 7.69 -4.95
C GLU A 90 -4.30 7.15 -3.95
N LEU A 91 -4.08 7.83 -2.82
CA LEU A 91 -3.07 7.45 -1.83
C LEU A 91 -3.63 6.50 -0.75
N PHE A 92 -4.88 6.72 -0.36
CA PHE A 92 -5.53 6.02 0.76
C PHE A 92 -5.51 4.49 0.61
N PRO A 93 -5.84 3.89 -0.55
CA PRO A 93 -5.83 2.44 -0.69
C PRO A 93 -4.47 1.81 -0.39
N SER A 94 -3.39 2.41 -0.89
CA SER A 94 -2.04 1.91 -0.66
C SER A 94 -1.61 2.11 0.80
N VAL A 95 -1.97 3.24 1.43
CA VAL A 95 -1.71 3.46 2.87
C VAL A 95 -2.47 2.46 3.74
N ALA A 96 -3.74 2.22 3.44
CA ALA A 96 -4.55 1.22 4.14
C ALA A 96 -3.94 -0.18 4.02
N GLY A 97 -3.44 -0.55 2.83
CA GLY A 97 -2.69 -1.78 2.61
C GLY A 97 -1.45 -1.89 3.49
N VAL A 98 -0.62 -0.84 3.57
CA VAL A 98 0.58 -0.82 4.46
C VAL A 98 0.19 -1.00 5.92
N LEU A 99 -0.85 -0.30 6.38
CA LEU A 99 -1.30 -0.36 7.77
C LEU A 99 -1.84 -1.74 8.14
N ALA A 100 -2.61 -2.37 7.26
CA ALA A 100 -3.10 -3.73 7.48
C ALA A 100 -1.94 -4.73 7.57
N VAL A 101 -0.96 -4.62 6.67
CA VAL A 101 0.25 -5.45 6.72
C VAL A 101 1.05 -5.20 8.00
N ALA A 102 1.21 -3.95 8.42
CA ALA A 102 1.86 -3.60 9.68
C ALA A 102 1.19 -4.26 10.88
N ALA A 103 -0.15 -4.22 10.94
CA ALA A 103 -0.92 -4.86 11.99
C ALA A 103 -0.73 -6.38 12.00
N ILE A 104 -0.85 -7.06 10.85
CA ILE A 104 -0.65 -8.52 10.76
C ILE A 104 0.77 -8.91 11.14
N ARG A 105 1.77 -8.20 10.61
CA ARG A 105 3.18 -8.41 10.92
C ARG A 105 3.43 -8.32 12.41
N THR A 106 2.97 -7.26 13.06
CA THR A 106 3.22 -7.04 14.49
C THR A 106 2.44 -7.99 15.38
N LEU A 107 1.14 -8.16 15.14
CA LEU A 107 0.25 -8.93 16.01
C LEU A 107 0.32 -10.44 15.79
N VAL A 108 0.36 -10.88 14.53
CA VAL A 108 0.25 -12.31 14.19
C VAL A 108 1.63 -12.95 14.06
N ILE A 109 2.54 -12.30 13.33
CA ILE A 109 3.84 -12.88 12.99
C ILE A 109 4.85 -12.68 14.13
N LEU A 110 5.05 -11.43 14.54
CA LEU A 110 6.00 -11.06 15.59
C LEU A 110 5.45 -11.33 16.98
N LYS A 111 4.12 -11.21 17.17
CA LYS A 111 3.42 -11.33 18.46
C LYS A 111 3.89 -10.25 19.45
N GLU A 112 4.01 -9.03 18.95
CA GLU A 112 4.40 -7.85 19.72
C GLU A 112 3.19 -6.96 20.01
N ALA A 113 3.30 -6.08 21.00
CA ALA A 113 2.27 -5.08 21.28
C ALA A 113 2.10 -4.10 20.11
N PRO A 114 0.88 -3.65 19.78
CA PRO A 114 0.60 -2.73 18.67
C PRO A 114 0.96 -1.27 19.02
N THR A 115 2.22 -1.04 19.36
CA THR A 115 2.76 0.31 19.54
C THR A 115 3.22 0.85 18.19
N PRO A 116 3.23 2.19 17.97
CA PRO A 116 3.77 2.77 16.74
C PRO A 116 5.21 2.33 16.46
N ALA A 117 6.02 2.18 17.52
CA ALA A 117 7.39 1.68 17.41
C ALA A 117 7.46 0.27 16.82
N ASN A 118 6.60 -0.64 17.25
CA ASN A 118 6.59 -2.03 16.76
C ASN A 118 5.92 -2.16 15.39
N LEU A 119 4.87 -1.37 15.13
CA LEU A 119 4.15 -1.35 13.86
C LEU A 119 5.05 -0.94 12.70
N PHE A 120 5.93 0.06 12.91
CA PHE A 120 6.79 0.61 11.86
C PHE A 120 8.27 0.27 12.05
N SER A 121 8.59 -0.68 12.94
CA SER A 121 9.96 -1.14 13.17
C SER A 121 10.57 -1.68 11.88
N GLY A 122 11.87 -1.47 11.65
CA GLY A 122 12.56 -2.03 10.48
C GLY A 122 12.48 -1.19 9.21
N ILE A 123 11.61 -0.17 9.13
CA ILE A 123 11.48 0.67 7.91
C ILE A 123 12.76 1.46 7.66
N LYS A 124 13.35 2.05 8.70
CA LYS A 124 14.59 2.82 8.58
C LYS A 124 15.73 1.95 8.06
N GLU A 125 15.88 0.76 8.64
CA GLU A 125 16.92 -0.19 8.23
C GLU A 125 16.68 -0.70 6.81
N MET A 126 15.42 -0.89 6.42
CA MET A 126 15.08 -1.26 5.04
C MET A 126 15.50 -0.18 4.05
N LEU A 127 15.22 1.09 4.33
CA LEU A 127 15.64 2.20 3.47
C LEU A 127 17.16 2.33 3.39
N ILE A 128 17.87 2.14 4.50
CA ILE A 128 19.34 2.10 4.51
C ILE A 128 19.84 0.93 3.65
N SER A 129 19.27 -0.26 3.81
CA SER A 129 19.63 -1.44 3.03
C SER A 129 19.38 -1.25 1.52
N ILE A 130 18.27 -0.63 1.13
CA ILE A 130 17.99 -0.29 -0.27
C ILE A 130 19.03 0.72 -0.77
N LYS A 131 19.29 1.79 -0.02
CA LYS A 131 20.32 2.79 -0.39
C LYS A 131 21.69 2.14 -0.59
N ASP A 132 22.09 1.25 0.32
CA ASP A 132 23.39 0.58 0.26
C ASP A 132 23.48 -0.40 -0.92
N SER A 133 22.37 -0.96 -1.39
CA SER A 133 22.35 -1.84 -2.57
C SER A 133 22.75 -1.14 -3.88
N PHE A 134 22.71 0.19 -3.93
CA PHE A 134 23.16 0.99 -5.08
C PHE A 134 24.63 1.41 -5.02
N LYS A 135 25.32 1.14 -3.90
CA LYS A 135 26.76 1.40 -3.82
C LYS A 135 27.49 0.34 -4.65
N THR A 136 28.26 0.77 -5.65
CA THR A 136 29.13 -0.14 -6.37
C THR A 136 30.26 -0.57 -5.45
N SER A 137 30.53 -1.87 -5.37
CA SER A 137 31.74 -2.36 -4.72
C SER A 137 32.92 -1.86 -5.56
N SER A 138 33.61 -0.83 -5.08
CA SER A 138 34.91 -0.42 -5.61
C SER A 138 35.88 -1.57 -5.32
N ASN A 139 36.05 -2.47 -6.29
CA ASN A 139 37.19 -3.39 -6.31
C ASN A 139 38.43 -2.66 -6.80
#